data_AF-A0A9Q0FA40-F1
#
_entry.id   AF-A0A9Q0FA40-F1
#
_cell.length_a   1.000
_cell.length_b   1.000
_cell.length_c   1.000
_cell.angle_alpha   90.00
_cell.angle_beta   90.00
_cell.angle_gamma   90.00
#
_symmetry.space_group_name_H-M   'P 1'
#
loop_
_entity.id
_entity.type
_entity.pdbx_description
1 polymer ?
#
loop_
_entity_poly.entity_id
_entity_poly.type
_entity_poly.pdbx_seq_one_letter_code
_entity_poly.pdbx_strand_id
1 'polypeptide(L)'
;MIGSRHRAMTLRTRLERLVLALPPYFSNSSKGEADLVDVDNNSTYGLKEKLNQHWLDIYQTSGRNDFHLSKQKFFFSLCNSYRDILHCNKKPFYLKGPKEDSSTMDAYLMHCLNHLFRTRDLVTKNDSKVAKHRENALLVGDDFLDQGFTRPKVLILLPFRNIAHRVVNRLIQLTPQAYKTNVGHMDRFLDEFGPHDDEDNGNSKESSQSIGNSKSQKSSKPSDFQALFHGNCDDNFMIGIKFTRKSIKLFNDFYSSDLIVASPFSIRCVLIIDHADVITMQNWDFAKSVLEELNHIPSNQHGTDIMRIRKWYLDGHAKFYRQTIILGSYVNPDINASFNQQCVNYQGKVKLVCKNKGVLPKVSDQVRQVYERFDAESVANADDARLDYFVQKVFPKIKDSDQIRGIHKLILYSLPERKEFYHEVVNMLNEANDATCTVLFSQFDLLRVKYCLGSFLRILVMGG
;
A
#
# COMPACT_ATOMS: atom_id res chain seq x y z
N MET A 1 -36.01 -9.86 -23.83
CA MET A 1 -34.74 -9.10 -23.85
C MET A 1 -33.58 -9.94 -23.30
N ILE A 2 -33.18 -11.00 -24.01
CA ILE A 2 -32.16 -11.97 -23.55
C ILE A 2 -30.81 -11.77 -24.29
N GLY A 3 -30.77 -10.94 -25.34
CA GLY A 3 -29.58 -10.74 -26.18
C GLY A 3 -28.51 -9.78 -25.63
N SER A 4 -28.78 -8.97 -24.61
CA SER A 4 -27.86 -7.91 -24.16
C SER A 4 -26.94 -8.34 -23.01
N ARG A 5 -27.25 -9.42 -22.29
CA ARG A 5 -26.48 -9.87 -21.12
C ARG A 5 -25.34 -10.85 -21.44
N HIS A 6 -25.38 -11.52 -22.60
CA HIS A 6 -24.33 -12.46 -23.01
C HIS A 6 -23.11 -11.80 -23.67
N ARG A 7 -23.20 -10.53 -24.08
CA ARG A 7 -22.04 -9.80 -24.63
C ARG A 7 -20.99 -9.40 -23.59
N ALA A 8 -21.34 -9.34 -22.30
CA ALA A 8 -20.39 -8.99 -21.24
C ALA A 8 -19.41 -10.13 -20.90
N MET A 9 -19.78 -11.40 -21.14
CA MET A 9 -18.89 -12.56 -20.87
C MET A 9 -17.97 -12.92 -22.05
N THR A 10 -18.20 -12.36 -23.24
CA THR A 10 -17.42 -12.71 -24.46
C THR A 10 -16.39 -11.63 -24.86
N LEU A 11 -16.21 -10.58 -24.05
CA LEU A 11 -15.14 -9.59 -24.21
C LEU A 11 -13.94 -9.91 -23.31
N ARG A 12 -13.50 -11.17 -23.33
CA ARG A 12 -12.29 -11.62 -22.65
C ARG A 12 -11.09 -11.59 -23.60
N THR A 13 -10.77 -10.43 -24.19
CA THR A 13 -9.49 -10.17 -24.90
C THR A 13 -9.32 -8.70 -25.27
N ARG A 14 -9.15 -7.82 -24.27
CA ARG A 14 -8.33 -6.59 -24.33
C ARG A 14 -8.42 -5.89 -22.97
N LEU A 15 -7.66 -6.40 -22.00
CA LEU A 15 -7.34 -5.64 -20.80
C LEU A 15 -6.43 -4.49 -21.23
N GLU A 16 -7.00 -3.32 -21.51
CA GLU A 16 -6.24 -2.09 -21.68
C GLU A 16 -5.52 -1.80 -20.36
N ARG A 17 -4.23 -2.16 -20.30
CA ARG A 17 -3.34 -1.79 -19.19
C ARG A 17 -3.12 -0.28 -19.27
N LEU A 18 -3.90 0.49 -18.50
CA LEU A 18 -3.63 1.92 -18.35
C LEU A 18 -2.47 2.09 -17.35
N VAL A 19 -1.28 2.38 -17.86
CA VAL A 19 -0.11 2.75 -17.05
C VAL A 19 -0.06 4.28 -17.00
N LEU A 20 -0.37 4.85 -15.83
CA LEU A 20 -0.27 6.29 -15.62
C LEU A 20 1.07 6.62 -14.96
N ALA A 21 1.84 7.51 -15.57
CA ALA A 21 3.03 8.08 -14.96
C ALA A 21 2.65 9.37 -14.22
N LEU A 22 2.94 9.45 -12.91
CA LEU A 22 2.86 10.74 -12.21
C LEU A 22 4.05 11.61 -12.64
N PRO A 23 3.85 12.88 -13.03
CA PRO A 23 4.96 13.75 -13.39
C PRO A 23 5.91 13.94 -12.20
N PRO A 24 7.24 13.76 -12.40
CA PRO A 24 8.22 14.07 -11.39
C PRO A 24 8.49 15.58 -11.43
N TYR A 25 8.14 16.29 -10.34
CA TYR A 25 8.46 17.71 -10.10
C TYR A 25 7.71 18.70 -11.01
N PHE A 26 6.73 19.41 -10.44
CA PHE A 26 6.39 20.76 -10.91
C PHE A 26 7.51 21.69 -10.43
N SER A 27 8.63 21.69 -11.16
CA SER A 27 9.50 22.87 -11.22
C SER A 27 9.04 23.67 -12.43
N ASN A 28 8.77 24.96 -12.22
CA ASN A 28 8.42 25.90 -13.29
C ASN A 28 9.53 25.94 -14.36
N SER A 29 9.41 25.16 -15.42
CA SER A 29 9.93 25.50 -16.75
C SER A 29 9.40 24.58 -17.86
N SER A 30 8.68 25.23 -18.79
CA SER A 30 8.58 24.97 -20.24
C SER A 30 8.23 23.58 -20.79
N LYS A 31 7.01 23.53 -21.36
CA LYS A 31 6.57 22.90 -22.63
C LYS A 31 6.94 21.42 -22.86
N GLY A 32 5.93 20.58 -22.61
CA GLY A 32 5.74 19.27 -23.22
C GLY A 32 4.31 18.84 -22.95
N GLU A 33 3.41 19.09 -23.89
CA GLU A 33 2.02 18.61 -23.84
C GLU A 33 2.01 17.09 -23.78
N ALA A 34 1.50 16.54 -22.68
CA ALA A 34 0.97 15.19 -22.64
C ALA A 34 -0.54 15.36 -22.60
N ASP A 35 -1.23 14.78 -23.59
CA ASP A 35 -2.68 14.85 -23.76
C ASP A 35 -3.40 14.45 -22.46
N LEU A 36 -3.85 15.47 -21.73
CA LEU A 36 -4.79 15.31 -20.65
C LEU A 36 -6.15 15.07 -21.30
N VAL A 37 -6.64 13.84 -21.21
CA VAL A 37 -8.05 13.56 -21.43
C VAL A 37 -8.83 14.53 -20.53
N ASP A 38 -9.64 15.39 -21.15
CA ASP A 38 -10.51 16.34 -20.47
C ASP A 38 -11.34 15.61 -19.40
N VAL A 39 -10.92 15.75 -18.13
CA VAL A 39 -11.71 15.30 -16.99
C VAL A 39 -12.50 16.51 -16.54
N ASP A 40 -13.82 16.45 -16.76
CA ASP A 40 -14.82 17.44 -16.33
C ASP A 40 -14.44 18.12 -15.01
N ASN A 41 -14.03 19.38 -15.10
CA ASN A 41 -13.56 20.21 -13.98
C ASN A 41 -14.63 20.47 -12.91
N ASN A 42 -15.87 20.00 -13.11
CA ASN A 42 -17.03 20.34 -12.29
C ASN A 42 -17.74 19.16 -11.62
N SER A 43 -17.25 17.91 -11.76
CA SER A 43 -17.81 16.81 -10.96
C SER A 43 -17.02 16.67 -9.66
N THR A 44 -17.69 16.68 -8.51
CA THR A 44 -17.10 16.28 -7.21
C THR A 44 -16.71 14.80 -7.18
N TYR A 45 -16.57 14.15 -8.35
CA TYR A 45 -16.39 12.73 -8.55
C TYR A 45 -17.41 11.90 -7.74
N GLY A 46 -18.62 12.40 -7.49
CA GLY A 46 -19.62 11.70 -6.68
C GLY A 46 -19.26 11.58 -5.18
N LEU A 47 -18.39 12.45 -4.67
CA LEU A 47 -18.18 12.68 -3.24
C LEU A 47 -19.42 13.35 -2.64
N LYS A 48 -19.89 12.86 -1.49
CA LYS A 48 -21.00 13.52 -0.76
C LYS A 48 -20.61 14.96 -0.43
N GLU A 49 -21.54 15.89 -0.64
CA GLU A 49 -21.29 17.33 -0.50
C GLU A 49 -20.71 17.71 0.88
N LYS A 50 -21.30 17.19 1.97
CA LYS A 50 -20.81 17.41 3.34
C LYS A 50 -19.39 16.87 3.57
N LEU A 51 -19.01 15.78 2.90
CA LEU A 51 -17.65 15.26 2.96
C LEU A 51 -16.69 16.16 2.18
N ASN A 52 -17.11 16.63 1.00
CA ASN A 52 -16.30 17.53 0.17
C ASN A 52 -16.03 18.87 0.86
N GLN A 53 -17.07 19.48 1.45
CA GLN A 53 -16.96 20.74 2.20
C GLN A 53 -15.99 20.59 3.37
N HIS A 54 -16.22 19.61 4.25
CA HIS A 54 -15.34 19.36 5.41
C HIS A 54 -13.89 19.06 4.99
N TRP A 55 -13.70 18.35 3.89
CA TRP A 55 -12.37 18.05 3.38
C TRP A 55 -11.65 19.30 2.85
N LEU A 56 -12.39 20.17 2.15
CA LEU A 56 -11.89 21.46 1.69
C LEU A 56 -11.51 22.38 2.87
N ASP A 57 -12.35 22.42 3.91
CA ASP A 57 -12.09 23.21 5.12
C ASP A 57 -10.82 22.75 5.84
N ILE A 58 -10.60 21.44 5.97
CA ILE A 58 -9.36 20.88 6.53
C ILE A 58 -8.15 21.28 5.66
N TYR A 59 -8.29 21.24 4.34
CA TYR A 59 -7.21 21.58 3.42
C TYR A 59 -6.84 23.06 3.50
N GLN A 60 -7.82 23.96 3.50
CA GLN A 60 -7.62 25.40 3.60
C GLN A 60 -7.00 25.80 4.94
N THR A 61 -7.46 25.18 6.04
CA THR A 61 -6.89 25.39 7.38
C THR A 61 -5.40 25.01 7.45
N SER A 62 -4.93 24.13 6.57
CA SER A 62 -3.50 23.76 6.48
C SER A 62 -2.63 24.78 5.72
N GLY A 63 -3.20 25.91 5.28
CA GLY A 63 -2.52 26.99 4.57
C GLY A 63 -2.28 26.73 3.09
N ARG A 64 -3.02 25.80 2.47
CA ARG A 64 -2.88 25.43 1.05
C ARG A 64 -4.14 25.82 0.28
N ASN A 65 -3.95 26.47 -0.87
CA ASN A 65 -5.05 27.05 -1.66
C ASN A 65 -5.33 26.32 -2.99
N ASP A 66 -4.56 25.28 -3.31
CA ASP A 66 -4.55 24.57 -4.60
C ASP A 66 -5.24 23.19 -4.57
N PHE A 67 -6.32 23.05 -3.78
CA PHE A 67 -6.98 21.76 -3.56
C PHE A 67 -7.37 21.04 -4.86
N HIS A 68 -7.86 21.79 -5.84
CA HIS A 68 -8.35 21.26 -7.12
C HIS A 68 -7.23 20.68 -8.01
N LEU A 69 -6.00 21.15 -7.84
CA LEU A 69 -4.81 20.72 -8.58
C LEU A 69 -3.90 19.79 -7.74
N SER A 70 -4.33 19.47 -6.52
CA SER A 70 -3.52 18.70 -5.59
C SER A 70 -3.38 17.24 -6.02
N LYS A 71 -2.20 16.66 -5.75
CA LYS A 71 -1.96 15.21 -5.90
C LYS A 71 -3.00 14.36 -5.16
N GLN A 72 -3.54 14.92 -4.07
CA GLN A 72 -4.59 14.34 -3.24
C GLN A 72 -5.90 14.18 -4.00
N LYS A 73 -6.38 15.22 -4.69
CA LYS A 73 -7.62 15.14 -5.48
C LYS A 73 -7.48 14.22 -6.69
N PHE A 74 -6.32 14.25 -7.37
CA PHE A 74 -6.02 13.30 -8.44
C PHE A 74 -6.01 11.85 -7.95
N PHE A 75 -5.36 11.56 -6.82
CA PHE A 75 -5.35 10.20 -6.29
C PHE A 75 -6.75 9.75 -5.83
N PHE A 76 -7.56 10.67 -5.29
CA PHE A 76 -8.95 10.39 -4.96
C PHE A 76 -9.81 10.07 -6.18
N SER A 77 -9.65 10.77 -7.31
CA SER A 77 -10.40 10.45 -8.53
C SER A 77 -10.05 9.05 -9.05
N LEU A 78 -8.78 8.64 -8.95
CA LEU A 78 -8.37 7.26 -9.22
C LEU A 78 -9.07 6.28 -8.27
N CYS A 79 -9.05 6.52 -6.96
CA CYS A 79 -9.73 5.66 -5.98
C CYS A 79 -11.23 5.53 -6.32
N ASN A 80 -11.88 6.65 -6.63
CA ASN A 80 -13.31 6.72 -6.91
C ASN A 80 -13.71 6.10 -8.26
N SER A 81 -12.74 5.79 -9.14
CA SER A 81 -12.99 4.98 -10.35
C SER A 81 -13.28 3.51 -10.04
N TYR A 82 -13.07 3.07 -8.79
CA TYR A 82 -13.20 1.68 -8.32
C TYR A 82 -12.31 0.65 -9.04
N ARG A 83 -11.34 1.11 -9.83
CA ARG A 83 -10.30 0.26 -10.43
C ARG A 83 -9.35 -0.26 -9.36
N ASP A 84 -8.75 -1.42 -9.61
CA ASP A 84 -7.63 -1.87 -8.79
C ASP A 84 -6.43 -0.95 -9.00
N ILE A 85 -5.75 -0.54 -7.93
CA ILE A 85 -4.67 0.46 -7.98
C ILE A 85 -3.39 -0.13 -7.40
N LEU A 86 -2.28 0.00 -8.12
CA LEU A 86 -0.94 -0.24 -7.60
C LEU A 86 -0.15 1.08 -7.60
N HIS A 87 0.10 1.63 -6.41
CA HIS A 87 0.89 2.84 -6.21
C HIS A 87 2.12 2.58 -5.33
N CYS A 88 3.17 2.06 -5.96
CA CYS A 88 4.46 1.75 -5.35
C CYS A 88 5.49 2.89 -5.49
N ASN A 89 5.04 4.13 -5.30
CA ASN A 89 5.87 5.33 -5.21
C ASN A 89 5.27 6.29 -4.16
N LYS A 90 4.49 5.74 -3.22
CA LYS A 90 4.00 6.48 -2.06
C LYS A 90 5.23 6.79 -1.23
N LYS A 91 5.51 8.07 -1.02
CA LYS A 91 6.65 8.47 -0.22
C LYS A 91 6.31 8.26 1.26
N PRO A 92 6.98 7.34 1.96
CA PRO A 92 6.61 7.01 3.32
C PRO A 92 6.92 8.15 4.29
N PHE A 93 6.09 8.27 5.33
CA PHE A 93 6.23 9.30 6.35
C PHE A 93 7.58 9.24 7.10
N TYR A 94 8.14 8.05 7.29
CA TYR A 94 9.38 7.86 8.04
C TYR A 94 10.63 8.40 7.33
N LEU A 95 10.56 8.79 6.05
CA LEU A 95 11.72 9.37 5.34
C LEU A 95 11.83 10.89 5.44
N LYS A 96 10.69 11.61 5.44
CA LYS A 96 10.65 13.09 5.41
C LYS A 96 9.64 13.72 6.36
N GLY A 97 9.05 12.91 7.23
CA GLY A 97 8.11 13.34 8.26
C GLY A 97 6.64 13.01 7.96
N PRO A 98 5.76 13.27 8.94
CA PRO A 98 4.36 12.82 8.96
C PRO A 98 3.46 13.46 7.90
N LYS A 99 3.95 14.46 7.16
CA LYS A 99 3.19 15.16 6.10
C LYS A 99 3.44 14.59 4.70
N GLU A 100 4.45 13.74 4.51
CA GLU A 100 4.95 13.34 3.19
C GLU A 100 3.95 12.45 2.43
N ASP A 101 3.24 11.56 3.13
CA ASP A 101 2.20 10.68 2.59
C ASP A 101 0.76 11.15 2.83
N SER A 102 0.55 12.26 3.57
CA SER A 102 -0.79 12.71 3.97
C SER A 102 -1.74 12.89 2.78
N SER A 103 -1.24 13.36 1.64
CA SER A 103 -2.07 13.53 0.44
C SER A 103 -2.62 12.21 -0.09
N THR A 104 -1.83 11.13 -0.06
CA THR A 104 -2.29 9.80 -0.50
C THR A 104 -3.19 9.19 0.55
N MET A 105 -2.80 9.34 1.83
CA MET A 105 -3.57 8.86 2.99
C MET A 105 -4.98 9.42 3.00
N ASP A 106 -5.11 10.74 2.96
CA ASP A 106 -6.39 11.40 2.98
C ASP A 106 -7.26 11.03 1.78
N ALA A 107 -6.66 10.87 0.60
CA ALA A 107 -7.39 10.53 -0.61
C ALA A 107 -8.03 9.14 -0.52
N TYR A 108 -7.30 8.10 -0.08
CA TYR A 108 -7.91 6.78 0.10
C TYR A 108 -8.89 6.76 1.28
N LEU A 109 -8.61 7.49 2.38
CA LEU A 109 -9.51 7.55 3.53
C LEU A 109 -10.84 8.24 3.18
N MET A 110 -10.79 9.32 2.40
CA MET A 110 -11.99 10.00 1.91
C MET A 110 -12.78 9.11 0.97
N HIS A 111 -12.11 8.31 0.14
CA HIS A 111 -12.77 7.29 -0.69
C HIS A 111 -13.48 6.25 0.18
N CYS A 112 -12.84 5.73 1.23
CA CYS A 112 -13.45 4.82 2.18
C CYS A 112 -14.70 5.44 2.82
N LEU A 113 -14.60 6.64 3.39
CA LEU A 113 -15.73 7.34 4.02
C LEU A 113 -16.88 7.57 3.04
N ASN A 114 -16.57 7.98 1.80
CA ASN A 114 -17.58 8.15 0.76
C ASN A 114 -18.29 6.82 0.46
N HIS A 115 -17.53 5.74 0.27
CA HIS A 115 -18.06 4.40 0.00
C HIS A 115 -18.97 3.90 1.13
N LEU A 116 -18.52 4.04 2.39
CA LEU A 116 -19.29 3.64 3.57
C LEU A 116 -20.59 4.43 3.71
N PHE A 117 -20.53 5.75 3.61
CA PHE A 117 -21.71 6.60 3.78
C PHE A 117 -22.70 6.52 2.61
N ARG A 118 -22.24 6.20 1.39
CA ARG A 118 -23.16 5.93 0.27
C ARG A 118 -23.85 4.59 0.43
N THR A 119 -23.11 3.56 0.85
CA THR A 119 -23.67 2.22 1.09
C THR A 119 -24.70 2.26 2.21
N ARG A 120 -24.40 2.96 3.32
CA ARG A 120 -25.34 3.10 4.45
C ARG A 120 -26.63 3.81 4.05
N ASP A 121 -26.53 4.90 3.29
CA ASP A 121 -27.71 5.65 2.85
C ASP A 121 -28.59 4.82 1.92
N LEU A 122 -27.99 4.03 1.03
CA LEU A 122 -28.72 3.09 0.17
C LEU A 122 -29.49 2.06 0.99
N VAL A 123 -28.81 1.41 1.95
CA VAL A 123 -29.44 0.40 2.82
C VAL A 123 -30.55 1.01 3.66
N THR A 124 -30.32 2.18 4.26
CA THR A 124 -31.34 2.88 5.08
C THR A 124 -32.56 3.27 4.24
N LYS A 125 -32.34 3.74 3.00
CA LYS A 125 -33.42 4.09 2.07
C LYS A 125 -34.24 2.86 1.70
N ASN A 126 -33.59 1.73 1.45
CA ASN A 126 -34.25 0.48 1.12
C ASN A 126 -34.99 -0.11 2.34
N ASP A 127 -34.40 -0.07 3.54
CA ASP A 127 -35.08 -0.46 4.77
C ASP A 127 -36.36 0.34 4.98
N SER A 128 -36.29 1.65 4.75
CA SER A 128 -37.46 2.54 4.87
C SER A 128 -38.55 2.22 3.83
N LYS A 129 -38.17 1.82 2.61
CA LYS A 129 -39.12 1.37 1.58
C LYS A 129 -39.75 0.03 1.95
N VAL A 130 -38.95 -0.94 2.36
CA VAL A 130 -39.41 -2.27 2.79
C VAL A 130 -40.38 -2.12 3.97
N ALA A 131 -40.06 -1.28 4.96
CA ALA A 131 -40.96 -1.02 6.09
C ALA A 131 -42.31 -0.43 5.66
N LYS A 132 -42.34 0.47 4.67
CA LYS A 132 -43.57 1.08 4.14
C LYS A 132 -44.41 0.14 3.28
N HIS A 133 -43.78 -0.82 2.61
CA HIS A 133 -44.44 -1.72 1.66
C HIS A 133 -44.78 -3.11 2.22
N ARG A 134 -44.54 -3.36 3.52
CA ARG A 134 -44.93 -4.61 4.19
C ARG A 134 -46.44 -4.91 4.14
N GLU A 135 -47.28 -3.92 3.85
CA GLU A 135 -48.74 -4.10 3.69
C GLU A 135 -49.15 -4.60 2.29
N ASN A 136 -48.31 -4.47 1.26
CA ASN A 136 -48.59 -4.93 -0.11
C ASN A 136 -47.58 -6.00 -0.54
N ALA A 137 -47.94 -7.27 -0.31
CA ALA A 137 -47.06 -8.46 -0.38
C ALA A 137 -46.59 -8.89 -1.80
N LEU A 138 -46.30 -7.96 -2.73
CA LEU A 138 -45.98 -8.31 -4.13
C LEU A 138 -44.68 -7.72 -4.69
N LEU A 139 -43.80 -7.13 -3.87
CA LEU A 139 -42.50 -6.62 -4.35
C LEU A 139 -41.33 -7.49 -3.90
N VAL A 140 -41.31 -8.76 -4.35
CA VAL A 140 -40.09 -9.57 -4.39
C VAL A 140 -39.51 -9.44 -5.81
N GLY A 141 -39.05 -8.24 -6.14
CA GLY A 141 -38.24 -7.97 -7.33
C GLY A 141 -36.77 -7.80 -6.96
N ASP A 142 -35.88 -7.79 -7.95
CA ASP A 142 -34.42 -7.54 -7.82
C ASP A 142 -34.07 -6.15 -7.20
N ASP A 143 -35.07 -5.36 -6.81
CA ASP A 143 -34.96 -3.94 -6.47
C ASP A 143 -34.30 -3.65 -5.11
N PHE A 144 -34.14 -4.68 -4.26
CA PHE A 144 -33.56 -4.55 -2.90
C PHE A 144 -32.28 -5.35 -2.68
N LEU A 145 -31.58 -5.71 -3.76
CA LEU A 145 -30.28 -6.39 -3.71
C LEU A 145 -29.14 -5.42 -3.37
N ASP A 146 -29.11 -4.95 -2.13
CA ASP A 146 -28.17 -3.91 -1.67
C ASP A 146 -27.10 -4.42 -0.71
N GLN A 147 -27.24 -5.63 -0.17
CA GLN A 147 -26.35 -6.22 0.83
C GLN A 147 -25.34 -7.20 0.23
N GLY A 148 -24.34 -7.54 1.04
CA GLY A 148 -23.45 -8.69 0.84
C GLY A 148 -23.51 -9.56 2.09
N PHE A 149 -22.84 -10.72 2.10
CA PHE A 149 -22.94 -11.70 3.19
C PHE A 149 -22.60 -11.18 4.59
N THR A 150 -21.82 -10.11 4.67
CA THR A 150 -21.42 -9.47 5.92
C THR A 150 -21.53 -7.95 5.80
N ARG A 151 -21.59 -7.28 6.96
CA ARG A 151 -21.69 -5.82 7.02
C ARG A 151 -20.42 -5.08 6.60
N PRO A 152 -19.19 -5.49 6.99
CA PRO A 152 -17.98 -4.79 6.60
C PRO A 152 -17.91 -4.54 5.10
N LYS A 153 -17.52 -3.31 4.72
CA LYS A 153 -17.35 -2.91 3.31
C LYS A 153 -15.93 -2.47 2.97
N VAL A 154 -15.12 -2.11 3.96
CA VAL A 154 -13.71 -1.71 3.78
C VAL A 154 -12.82 -2.49 4.75
N LEU A 155 -11.68 -2.98 4.26
CA LEU A 155 -10.57 -3.58 5.02
C LEU A 155 -9.30 -2.80 4.69
N ILE A 156 -8.60 -2.31 5.72
CA ILE A 156 -7.29 -1.66 5.59
C ILE A 156 -6.25 -2.53 6.31
N LEU A 157 -5.29 -3.06 5.56
CA LEU A 157 -4.15 -3.80 6.06
C LEU A 157 -2.97 -2.85 6.28
N LEU A 158 -2.44 -2.86 7.50
CA LEU A 158 -1.33 -2.02 7.95
C LEU A 158 -0.30 -2.89 8.70
N PRO A 159 1.00 -2.58 8.61
CA PRO A 159 2.05 -3.43 9.19
C PRO A 159 2.12 -3.38 10.73
N PHE A 160 1.83 -2.23 11.35
CA PHE A 160 2.08 -1.98 12.78
C PHE A 160 0.95 -1.16 13.45
N ARG A 161 0.79 -1.32 14.77
CA ARG A 161 -0.19 -0.56 15.58
C ARG A 161 0.02 0.95 15.53
N ASN A 162 1.25 1.46 15.53
CA ASN A 162 1.54 2.91 15.44
C ASN A 162 1.06 3.52 14.11
N ILE A 163 1.15 2.78 13.01
CA ILE A 163 0.64 3.17 11.70
C ILE A 163 -0.89 3.09 11.71
N ALA A 164 -1.48 2.05 12.32
CA ALA A 164 -2.93 1.97 12.53
C ALA A 164 -3.46 3.14 13.37
N HIS A 165 -2.76 3.52 14.43
CA HIS A 165 -3.04 4.70 15.25
C HIS A 165 -3.15 5.96 14.39
N ARG A 166 -2.13 6.17 13.56
CA ARG A 166 -2.05 7.32 12.65
C ARG A 166 -3.18 7.35 11.62
N VAL A 167 -3.47 6.21 10.99
CA VAL A 167 -4.52 6.08 9.96
C VAL A 167 -5.92 6.26 10.55
N VAL A 168 -6.22 5.64 11.70
CA VAL A 168 -7.53 5.74 12.36
C VAL A 168 -7.76 7.14 12.92
N ASN A 169 -6.76 7.76 13.54
CA ASN A 169 -6.87 9.17 13.97
C ASN A 169 -7.14 10.09 12.78
N ARG A 170 -6.47 9.88 11.64
CA ARG A 170 -6.73 10.67 10.44
C ARG A 170 -8.13 10.43 9.88
N LEU A 171 -8.60 9.19 9.86
CA LEU A 171 -9.97 8.83 9.45
C LEU A 171 -11.01 9.58 10.31
N ILE A 172 -10.80 9.63 11.64
CA ILE A 172 -11.67 10.35 12.57
C ILE A 172 -11.62 11.86 12.31
N GLN A 173 -10.44 12.43 12.04
CA GLN A 173 -10.30 13.85 11.67
C GLN A 173 -11.06 14.19 10.37
N LEU A 174 -10.91 13.35 9.34
CA LEU A 174 -11.56 13.51 8.03
C LEU A 174 -13.08 13.27 8.06
N THR A 175 -13.59 12.61 9.11
CA THR A 175 -15.05 12.45 9.28
C THR A 175 -15.67 13.78 9.71
N PRO A 176 -16.73 14.29 9.04
CA PRO A 176 -17.40 15.54 9.40
C PRO A 176 -18.05 15.48 10.78
N GLN A 177 -18.05 16.61 11.51
CA GLN A 177 -18.57 16.68 12.89
C GLN A 177 -20.03 16.21 13.03
N ALA A 178 -20.86 16.42 12.00
CA ALA A 178 -22.23 15.93 11.93
C ALA A 178 -22.36 14.40 12.11
N TYR A 179 -21.30 13.65 11.81
CA TYR A 179 -21.24 12.20 11.93
C TYR A 179 -20.36 11.70 13.10
N LYS A 180 -19.69 12.61 13.85
CA LYS A 180 -18.73 12.28 14.92
C LYS A 180 -18.90 13.13 16.19
N THR A 181 -20.12 13.25 16.70
CA THR A 181 -20.38 13.92 17.99
C THR A 181 -19.71 13.23 19.18
N ASN A 182 -19.47 11.91 19.09
CA ASN A 182 -18.70 11.15 20.08
C ASN A 182 -17.93 10.02 19.37
N VAL A 183 -16.76 9.66 19.89
CA VAL A 183 -16.01 8.48 19.49
C VAL A 183 -15.90 7.54 20.70
N GLY A 184 -16.63 6.43 20.65
CA GLY A 184 -16.62 5.44 21.72
C GLY A 184 -15.35 4.60 21.73
N HIS A 185 -14.89 4.24 22.94
CA HIS A 185 -13.66 3.48 23.20
C HIS A 185 -12.37 4.15 22.68
N MET A 186 -12.35 5.48 22.66
CA MET A 186 -11.14 6.24 22.32
C MET A 186 -10.03 6.04 23.34
N ASP A 187 -10.33 6.02 24.64
CA ASP A 187 -9.31 5.87 25.68
C ASP A 187 -8.58 4.53 25.54
N ARG A 188 -9.34 3.42 25.45
CA ARG A 188 -8.80 2.09 25.12
C ARG A 188 -7.96 2.09 23.84
N PHE A 189 -8.37 2.86 22.83
CA PHE A 189 -7.63 2.94 21.57
C PHE A 189 -6.29 3.65 21.76
N LEU A 190 -6.25 4.74 22.52
CA LEU A 190 -5.01 5.44 22.86
C LEU A 190 -4.11 4.56 23.73
N ASP A 191 -4.66 3.80 24.67
CA ASP A 191 -3.89 2.87 25.51
C ASP A 191 -3.28 1.70 24.70
N GLU A 192 -4.04 1.12 23.77
CA GLU A 192 -3.60 -0.05 22.98
C GLU A 192 -2.77 0.31 21.72
N PHE A 193 -2.98 1.49 21.12
CA PHE A 193 -2.37 1.87 19.83
C PHE A 193 -1.56 3.16 19.91
N GLY A 194 -1.74 3.97 20.95
CA GLY A 194 -0.98 5.19 21.15
C GLY A 194 0.51 4.91 21.39
N PRO A 195 1.33 5.97 21.39
CA PRO A 195 2.70 5.83 21.86
C PRO A 195 2.64 5.38 23.33
N HIS A 196 3.26 4.25 23.65
CA HIS A 196 3.58 3.97 25.05
C HIS A 196 4.54 5.07 25.51
N ASP A 197 4.27 5.68 26.65
CA ASP A 197 5.20 6.57 27.32
C ASP A 197 6.40 5.70 27.77
N ASP A 198 7.34 5.47 26.85
CA ASP A 198 8.53 4.68 27.12
C ASP A 198 9.49 5.49 28.03
N GLU A 199 9.22 5.47 29.34
CA GLU A 199 10.29 5.52 30.36
C GLU A 199 11.11 4.21 30.37
N ASP A 200 10.70 3.18 29.62
CA ASP A 200 11.33 1.86 29.60
C ASP A 200 12.19 1.62 28.35
N ASN A 201 13.26 2.42 28.24
CA ASN A 201 14.48 2.02 27.52
C ASN A 201 15.22 0.92 28.34
N GLY A 202 14.50 -0.14 28.67
CA GLY A 202 14.88 -1.20 29.58
C GLY A 202 15.06 -2.53 28.85
N ASN A 203 16.09 -2.64 27.99
CA ASN A 203 16.99 -3.80 27.93
C ASN A 203 17.93 -3.75 26.70
N SER A 204 19.08 -3.14 26.91
CA SER A 204 20.34 -3.83 26.65
C SER A 204 21.16 -3.78 27.94
N LYS A 205 20.69 -4.50 28.98
CA LYS A 205 21.51 -4.82 30.15
C LYS A 205 22.41 -5.99 29.80
N GLU A 206 23.60 -5.70 29.29
CA GLU A 206 24.77 -6.49 29.63
C GLU A 206 25.86 -5.56 30.17
N SER A 207 26.10 -5.74 31.48
CA SER A 207 27.32 -5.46 32.22
C SER A 207 28.05 -4.13 31.98
N SER A 208 27.85 -3.15 32.87
CA SER A 208 28.97 -2.51 33.62
C SER A 208 28.45 -1.55 34.68
N GLN A 209 28.87 -1.79 35.93
CA GLN A 209 28.80 -0.83 37.02
C GLN A 209 29.68 0.39 36.69
N SER A 210 29.15 1.61 36.87
CA SER A 210 29.74 2.71 37.67
C SER A 210 29.35 4.11 37.17
N ILE A 211 28.67 4.85 38.04
CA ILE A 211 28.81 6.28 38.38
C ILE A 211 28.89 7.31 37.23
N GLY A 212 27.83 8.13 37.12
CA GLY A 212 27.90 9.57 36.90
C GLY A 212 28.29 10.08 35.50
N ASN A 213 27.29 10.44 34.67
CA ASN A 213 27.16 11.75 34.02
C ASN A 213 26.09 11.74 32.93
N SER A 214 25.23 12.75 32.97
CA SER A 214 24.19 13.07 32.00
C SER A 214 24.76 13.34 30.59
N LYS A 215 24.62 12.37 29.70
CA LYS A 215 24.58 12.57 28.25
C LYS A 215 23.43 11.75 27.68
N SER A 216 22.49 12.42 27.02
CA SER A 216 21.42 11.77 26.27
C SER A 216 22.06 10.78 25.30
N GLN A 217 21.83 9.48 25.53
CA GLN A 217 22.24 8.44 24.61
C GLN A 217 21.45 8.67 23.32
N LYS A 218 22.07 9.31 22.32
CA LYS A 218 21.55 9.34 20.96
C LYS A 218 21.43 7.89 20.53
N SER A 219 20.21 7.44 20.26
CA SER A 219 19.95 6.11 19.72
C SER A 219 20.86 5.90 18.49
N SER A 220 21.61 4.80 18.46
CA SER A 220 22.52 4.42 17.37
C SER A 220 21.79 4.15 16.05
N LYS A 221 20.46 4.08 16.09
CA LYS A 221 19.64 3.71 14.94
C LYS A 221 19.40 4.91 14.01
N PRO A 222 19.33 4.71 12.69
CA PRO A 222 19.00 5.76 11.73
C PRO A 222 17.67 6.48 12.01
N SER A 223 17.51 7.71 11.52
CA SER A 223 16.30 8.52 11.77
C SER A 223 15.03 7.93 11.15
N ASP A 224 15.14 7.26 10.00
CA ASP A 224 14.02 6.58 9.35
C ASP A 224 13.59 5.34 10.14
N PHE A 225 14.54 4.57 10.68
CA PHE A 225 14.26 3.50 11.63
C PHE A 225 13.50 4.04 12.84
N GLN A 226 14.02 5.09 13.47
CA GLN A 226 13.38 5.69 14.64
C GLN A 226 11.96 6.15 14.32
N ALA A 227 11.73 6.78 13.17
CA ALA A 227 10.41 7.24 12.76
C ALA A 227 9.43 6.10 12.43
N LEU A 228 9.90 5.01 11.81
CA LEU A 228 9.06 3.84 11.48
C LEU A 228 8.69 3.04 12.73
N PHE A 229 9.65 2.83 13.62
CA PHE A 229 9.50 2.01 14.83
C PHE A 229 9.21 2.83 16.09
N HIS A 230 8.73 4.07 15.94
CA HIS A 230 8.34 4.90 17.08
C HIS A 230 6.96 4.48 17.63
N GLY A 231 6.85 4.37 18.95
CA GLY A 231 5.61 3.98 19.63
C GLY A 231 5.31 2.49 19.46
N ASN A 232 4.03 2.11 19.55
CA ASN A 232 3.65 0.70 19.54
C ASN A 232 3.83 0.05 18.15
N CYS A 233 4.81 -0.85 18.02
CA CYS A 233 5.13 -1.55 16.77
C CYS A 233 4.65 -3.00 16.72
N ASP A 234 3.74 -3.39 17.61
CA ASP A 234 3.09 -4.70 17.54
C ASP A 234 2.37 -4.87 16.20
N ASP A 235 2.56 -6.04 15.58
CA ASP A 235 2.02 -6.42 14.29
C ASP A 235 0.85 -7.41 14.39
N ASN A 236 0.40 -7.71 15.62
CA ASN A 236 -0.78 -8.51 15.86
C ASN A 236 -1.94 -7.65 16.38
N PHE A 237 -2.77 -7.17 15.46
CA PHE A 237 -3.94 -6.36 15.83
C PHE A 237 -5.07 -6.47 14.83
N MET A 238 -6.29 -6.26 15.34
CA MET A 238 -7.49 -6.14 14.54
C MET A 238 -8.50 -5.26 15.26
N ILE A 239 -9.06 -4.27 14.57
CA ILE A 239 -10.03 -3.34 15.12
C ILE A 239 -11.22 -3.16 14.17
N GLY A 240 -12.42 -3.46 14.68
CA GLY A 240 -13.68 -3.18 14.01
C GLY A 240 -14.16 -1.76 14.31
N ILE A 241 -14.48 -1.00 13.27
CA ILE A 241 -14.97 0.37 13.35
C ILE A 241 -16.39 0.43 12.77
N LYS A 242 -17.32 0.95 13.58
CA LYS A 242 -18.73 1.11 13.21
C LYS A 242 -19.12 2.59 13.19
N PHE A 243 -19.71 3.03 12.09
CA PHE A 243 -20.25 4.38 11.93
C PHE A 243 -21.76 4.39 12.19
N THR A 244 -22.17 5.07 13.26
CA THR A 244 -23.59 5.33 13.54
C THR A 244 -24.02 6.69 12.95
N ARG A 245 -25.27 7.11 13.18
CA ARG A 245 -25.76 8.39 12.67
C ARG A 245 -24.94 9.59 13.16
N LYS A 246 -24.48 9.55 14.42
CA LYS A 246 -23.79 10.67 15.07
C LYS A 246 -22.48 10.28 15.79
N SER A 247 -22.17 8.99 15.92
CA SER A 247 -20.96 8.54 16.64
C SER A 247 -20.18 7.48 15.88
N ILE A 248 -18.88 7.41 16.16
CA ILE A 248 -17.98 6.35 15.71
C ILE A 248 -17.76 5.43 16.92
N LYS A 249 -17.88 4.11 16.73
CA LYS A 249 -17.54 3.13 17.77
C LYS A 249 -16.32 2.34 17.33
N LEU A 250 -15.25 2.41 18.12
CA LEU A 250 -14.06 1.59 17.97
C LEU A 250 -14.25 0.26 18.71
N PHE A 251 -13.46 -0.77 18.35
CA PHE A 251 -13.51 -2.13 18.95
C PHE A 251 -14.89 -2.81 18.87
N ASN A 252 -15.66 -2.53 17.82
CA ASN A 252 -16.92 -3.22 17.60
C ASN A 252 -16.66 -4.61 17.00
N ASP A 253 -17.56 -5.57 17.25
CA ASP A 253 -17.50 -6.91 16.64
C ASP A 253 -17.38 -6.83 15.10
N PHE A 254 -16.62 -7.73 14.49
CA PHE A 254 -16.23 -7.65 13.08
C PHE A 254 -17.44 -7.75 12.15
N TYR A 255 -18.38 -8.67 12.39
CA TYR A 255 -19.55 -8.84 11.52
C TYR A 255 -20.54 -7.67 11.60
N SER A 256 -20.49 -6.92 12.69
CA SER A 256 -21.32 -5.73 12.89
C SER A 256 -20.61 -4.39 12.62
N SER A 257 -19.33 -4.43 12.22
CA SER A 257 -18.53 -3.28 11.84
C SER A 257 -18.72 -2.87 10.38
N ASP A 258 -18.39 -1.62 10.04
CA ASP A 258 -18.47 -1.10 8.67
C ASP A 258 -17.08 -1.10 7.99
N LEU A 259 -16.04 -0.83 8.78
CA LEU A 259 -14.64 -0.81 8.40
C LEU A 259 -13.85 -1.72 9.36
N ILE A 260 -12.88 -2.45 8.84
CA ILE A 260 -11.90 -3.17 9.66
C ILE A 260 -10.51 -2.65 9.32
N VAL A 261 -9.73 -2.39 10.36
CA VAL A 261 -8.30 -2.10 10.26
C VAL A 261 -7.57 -3.24 10.96
N ALA A 262 -6.61 -3.85 10.28
CA ALA A 262 -5.96 -5.06 10.77
C ALA A 262 -4.51 -5.13 10.30
N SER A 263 -3.70 -5.93 10.98
CA SER A 263 -2.55 -6.54 10.33
C SER A 263 -3.02 -7.60 9.32
N PRO A 264 -2.14 -8.19 8.47
CA PRO A 264 -2.52 -9.09 7.36
C PRO A 264 -3.30 -10.40 7.69
N PHE A 265 -4.43 -10.33 8.38
CA PHE A 265 -5.33 -11.45 8.69
C PHE A 265 -6.78 -11.16 8.21
N SER A 266 -7.46 -12.20 7.72
CA SER A 266 -8.58 -12.19 6.73
C SER A 266 -9.87 -11.40 7.05
N ILE A 267 -10.41 -10.54 6.13
CA ILE A 267 -11.86 -10.14 6.01
C ILE A 267 -12.25 -9.57 4.61
N ARG A 268 -13.48 -9.86 4.12
CA ARG A 268 -14.07 -9.51 2.80
C ARG A 268 -14.55 -8.05 2.62
N CYS A 269 -13.83 -7.22 1.85
CA CYS A 269 -14.17 -5.81 1.64
C CYS A 269 -13.39 -5.15 0.47
N VAL A 270 -13.65 -3.86 0.16
CA VAL A 270 -12.66 -2.98 -0.48
C VAL A 270 -11.37 -3.12 0.32
N LEU A 271 -10.30 -3.59 -0.33
CA LEU A 271 -9.04 -3.90 0.34
C LEU A 271 -8.04 -2.80 0.04
N ILE A 272 -7.49 -2.21 1.10
CA ILE A 272 -6.32 -1.32 1.01
C ILE A 272 -5.17 -2.00 1.73
N ILE A 273 -4.08 -2.25 1.01
CA ILE A 273 -2.81 -2.65 1.60
C ILE A 273 -1.93 -1.40 1.59
N ASP A 274 -1.68 -0.82 2.75
CA ASP A 274 -0.79 0.34 2.86
C ASP A 274 0.52 -0.07 3.52
N HIS A 275 1.60 0.61 3.13
CA HIS A 275 2.97 0.24 3.47
C HIS A 275 3.32 -1.20 3.04
N ALA A 276 2.94 -1.59 1.82
CA ALA A 276 3.18 -2.92 1.26
C ALA A 276 4.68 -3.30 1.27
N ASP A 277 5.57 -2.33 1.15
CA ASP A 277 7.01 -2.51 1.27
C ASP A 277 7.45 -2.91 2.68
N VAL A 278 6.78 -2.42 3.72
CA VAL A 278 7.05 -2.80 5.12
C VAL A 278 6.43 -4.17 5.41
N ILE A 279 5.22 -4.44 4.92
CA ILE A 279 4.57 -5.76 5.05
C ILE A 279 5.41 -6.85 4.38
N THR A 280 6.05 -6.53 3.24
CA THR A 280 6.98 -7.48 2.59
C THR A 280 8.15 -7.82 3.52
N MET A 281 8.72 -6.83 4.22
CA MET A 281 9.83 -7.07 5.16
C MET A 281 9.43 -7.94 6.35
N GLN A 282 8.14 -7.93 6.73
CA GLN A 282 7.60 -8.82 7.75
C GLN A 282 7.41 -10.22 7.16
N ASN A 283 6.40 -10.37 6.30
CA ASN A 283 6.09 -11.59 5.55
C ASN A 283 4.95 -11.30 4.55
N TRP A 284 5.25 -11.28 3.25
CA TRP A 284 4.23 -11.05 2.21
C TRP A 284 3.25 -12.21 2.04
N ASP A 285 3.61 -13.44 2.44
CA ASP A 285 2.75 -14.62 2.30
C ASP A 285 1.47 -14.51 3.13
N PHE A 286 1.49 -13.80 4.25
CA PHE A 286 0.27 -13.51 5.01
C PHE A 286 -0.69 -12.62 4.20
N ALA A 287 -0.19 -11.55 3.59
CA ALA A 287 -1.00 -10.68 2.74
C ALA A 287 -1.54 -11.42 1.51
N LYS A 288 -0.72 -12.30 0.91
CA LYS A 288 -1.12 -13.19 -0.18
C LYS A 288 -2.23 -14.16 0.25
N SER A 289 -2.07 -14.79 1.41
CA SER A 289 -3.08 -15.70 1.99
C SER A 289 -4.40 -14.97 2.22
N VAL A 290 -4.36 -13.74 2.74
CA VAL A 290 -5.58 -12.91 2.84
C VAL A 290 -6.19 -12.71 1.46
N LEU A 291 -5.42 -12.27 0.46
CA LEU A 291 -5.93 -12.02 -0.88
C LEU A 291 -6.61 -13.24 -1.53
N GLU A 292 -6.12 -14.45 -1.25
CA GLU A 292 -6.68 -15.73 -1.68
C GLU A 292 -7.98 -16.07 -0.95
N GLU A 293 -8.02 -15.85 0.37
CA GLU A 293 -9.19 -16.12 1.21
C GLU A 293 -10.34 -15.10 1.02
N LEU A 294 -10.04 -13.94 0.42
CA LEU A 294 -11.05 -12.94 0.14
C LEU A 294 -12.07 -13.41 -0.89
N ASN A 295 -13.32 -13.02 -0.67
CA ASN A 295 -14.46 -13.25 -1.56
C ASN A 295 -15.00 -14.69 -1.61
N HIS A 296 -14.50 -15.61 -0.78
CA HIS A 296 -15.21 -16.88 -0.56
C HIS A 296 -16.63 -16.64 -0.05
N ILE A 297 -17.49 -17.65 -0.10
CA ILE A 297 -18.82 -17.63 0.52
C ILE A 297 -18.66 -18.08 1.97
N PRO A 298 -19.34 -17.45 2.96
CA PRO A 298 -19.12 -17.83 4.36
C PRO A 298 -19.82 -19.15 4.64
N SER A 299 -19.23 -19.99 5.47
CA SER A 299 -19.85 -21.25 5.90
C SER A 299 -21.06 -21.00 6.79
N ASN A 300 -21.01 -19.99 7.65
CA ASN A 300 -22.08 -19.63 8.58
C ASN A 300 -22.79 -18.34 8.18
N GLN A 301 -24.07 -18.24 8.51
CA GLN A 301 -24.83 -17.00 8.34
C GLN A 301 -24.61 -16.06 9.52
N HIS A 302 -24.44 -14.77 9.24
CA HIS A 302 -24.19 -13.73 10.23
C HIS A 302 -25.31 -12.68 10.25
N GLY A 303 -26.57 -13.14 10.25
CA GLY A 303 -27.76 -12.28 10.39
C GLY A 303 -28.07 -11.39 9.18
N THR A 304 -27.48 -11.67 8.01
CA THR A 304 -27.78 -10.95 6.77
C THR A 304 -29.01 -11.58 6.09
N ASP A 305 -29.92 -10.74 5.61
CA ASP A 305 -31.08 -11.18 4.84
C ASP A 305 -30.65 -11.68 3.45
N ILE A 306 -30.77 -12.99 3.22
CA ILE A 306 -30.36 -13.66 1.99
C ILE A 306 -31.05 -13.06 0.76
N MET A 307 -32.31 -12.62 0.91
CA MET A 307 -33.10 -12.05 -0.18
C MET A 307 -32.58 -10.68 -0.64
N ARG A 308 -31.67 -10.07 0.12
CA ARG A 308 -31.04 -8.77 -0.19
C ARG A 308 -29.59 -8.90 -0.64
N ILE A 309 -29.04 -10.11 -0.65
CA ILE A 309 -27.67 -10.36 -1.09
C ILE A 309 -27.60 -10.25 -2.61
N ARG A 310 -26.68 -9.42 -3.11
CA ARG A 310 -26.51 -9.25 -4.56
C ARG A 310 -26.20 -10.57 -5.24
N LYS A 311 -26.83 -10.82 -6.39
CA LYS A 311 -26.67 -12.07 -7.18
C LYS A 311 -25.22 -12.43 -7.44
N TRP A 312 -24.38 -11.46 -7.81
CA TRP A 312 -22.95 -11.71 -8.04
C TRP A 312 -22.17 -12.15 -6.80
N TYR A 313 -22.66 -11.91 -5.57
CA TYR A 313 -22.09 -12.51 -4.37
C TYR A 313 -22.45 -14.00 -4.28
N LEU A 314 -23.69 -14.35 -4.61
CA LEU A 314 -24.18 -15.73 -4.64
C LEU A 314 -23.51 -16.55 -5.75
N ASP A 315 -23.26 -15.93 -6.92
CA ASP A 315 -22.62 -16.55 -8.08
C ASP A 315 -21.07 -16.67 -7.94
N GLY A 316 -20.51 -16.30 -6.78
CA GLY A 316 -19.05 -16.34 -6.55
C GLY A 316 -18.25 -15.34 -7.39
N HIS A 317 -18.90 -14.30 -7.92
CA HIS A 317 -18.29 -13.28 -8.77
C HIS A 317 -17.78 -12.05 -8.00
N ALA A 318 -17.89 -12.08 -6.66
CA ALA A 318 -17.49 -10.98 -5.77
C ALA A 318 -16.07 -10.46 -6.01
N LYS A 319 -15.12 -11.32 -6.37
CA LYS A 319 -13.74 -10.93 -6.69
C LYS A 319 -13.61 -9.90 -7.82
N PHE A 320 -14.56 -9.89 -8.77
CA PHE A 320 -14.56 -8.93 -9.88
C PHE A 320 -15.12 -7.57 -9.45
N TYR A 321 -15.91 -7.50 -8.37
CA TYR A 321 -16.52 -6.26 -7.88
C TYR A 321 -15.75 -5.63 -6.70
N ARG A 322 -14.77 -6.35 -6.13
CA ARG A 322 -13.88 -5.84 -5.09
C ARG A 322 -12.85 -4.90 -5.70
N GLN A 323 -12.69 -3.72 -5.11
CA GLN A 323 -11.54 -2.86 -5.39
C GLN A 323 -10.39 -3.20 -4.46
N THR A 324 -9.19 -3.31 -5.02
CA THR A 324 -7.93 -3.55 -4.29
C THR A 324 -6.96 -2.40 -4.56
N ILE A 325 -6.50 -1.71 -3.52
CA ILE A 325 -5.53 -0.62 -3.60
C ILE A 325 -4.28 -1.05 -2.84
N ILE A 326 -3.15 -1.18 -3.53
CA ILE A 326 -1.86 -1.53 -2.95
C ILE A 326 -0.95 -0.31 -3.00
N LEU A 327 -0.50 0.15 -1.83
CA LEU A 327 0.34 1.33 -1.65
C LEU A 327 1.66 0.92 -1.01
N GLY A 328 2.76 1.45 -1.54
CA GLY A 328 4.08 1.22 -0.96
C GLY A 328 5.13 2.17 -1.52
N SER A 329 6.35 2.13 -0.98
CA SER A 329 7.44 2.98 -1.43
C SER A 329 8.18 2.46 -2.67
N TYR A 330 8.19 1.14 -2.88
CA TYR A 330 8.72 0.47 -4.07
C TYR A 330 7.87 -0.76 -4.44
N VAL A 331 8.10 -1.33 -5.63
CA VAL A 331 7.45 -2.55 -6.11
C VAL A 331 8.48 -3.66 -6.22
N ASN A 332 8.20 -4.82 -5.65
CA ASN A 332 8.98 -6.03 -5.80
C ASN A 332 8.22 -7.05 -6.69
N PRO A 333 8.83 -8.21 -7.02
CA PRO A 333 8.16 -9.26 -7.77
C PRO A 333 6.86 -9.74 -7.12
N ASP A 334 6.83 -9.91 -5.80
CA ASP A 334 5.68 -10.48 -5.08
C ASP A 334 4.44 -9.58 -5.12
N ILE A 335 4.59 -8.30 -4.79
CA ILE A 335 3.54 -7.28 -4.91
C ILE A 335 3.04 -7.22 -6.36
N ASN A 336 3.95 -7.25 -7.32
CA ASN A 336 3.60 -7.20 -8.74
C ASN A 336 2.88 -8.48 -9.20
N ALA A 337 3.24 -9.65 -8.67
CA ALA A 337 2.58 -10.92 -8.94
C ALA A 337 1.16 -10.93 -8.34
N SER A 338 1.01 -10.60 -7.05
CA SER A 338 -0.28 -10.47 -6.37
C SER A 338 -1.22 -9.50 -7.12
N PHE A 339 -0.72 -8.32 -7.52
CA PHE A 339 -1.50 -7.37 -8.29
C PHE A 339 -1.89 -7.89 -9.69
N ASN A 340 -1.09 -8.76 -10.29
CA ASN A 340 -1.40 -9.29 -11.62
C ASN A 340 -2.33 -10.50 -11.59
N GLN A 341 -2.25 -11.32 -10.55
CA GLN A 341 -2.97 -12.58 -10.43
C GLN A 341 -4.29 -12.43 -9.66
N GLN A 342 -4.32 -11.61 -8.60
CA GLN A 342 -5.44 -11.55 -7.65
C GLN A 342 -6.30 -10.28 -7.77
N CYS A 343 -5.80 -9.24 -8.46
CA CYS A 343 -6.56 -8.02 -8.73
C CYS A 343 -7.21 -8.09 -10.13
N VAL A 344 -8.49 -8.46 -10.14
CA VAL A 344 -9.28 -8.76 -11.35
C VAL A 344 -10.55 -7.93 -11.44
N ASN A 345 -10.56 -6.70 -10.91
CA ASN A 345 -11.76 -5.86 -10.93
C ASN A 345 -12.30 -5.63 -12.36
N TYR A 346 -13.64 -5.66 -12.53
CA TYR A 346 -14.30 -5.49 -13.82
C TYR A 346 -14.10 -4.09 -14.44
N GLN A 347 -13.86 -3.06 -13.61
CA GLN A 347 -13.48 -1.71 -14.05
C GLN A 347 -12.04 -1.63 -14.56
N GLY A 348 -11.27 -2.70 -14.37
CA GLY A 348 -9.86 -2.79 -14.74
C GLY A 348 -8.92 -2.41 -13.60
N LYS A 349 -7.65 -2.22 -13.96
CA LYS A 349 -6.55 -1.95 -13.03
C LYS A 349 -5.61 -0.86 -13.54
N VAL A 350 -5.06 -0.08 -12.63
CA VAL A 350 -4.16 1.04 -12.91
C VAL A 350 -2.87 0.85 -12.11
N LYS A 351 -1.73 0.94 -12.78
CA LYS A 351 -0.41 0.93 -12.14
C LYS A 351 0.25 2.29 -12.29
N LEU A 352 0.54 2.93 -11.16
CA LEU A 352 1.26 4.19 -11.14
C LEU A 352 2.76 3.90 -11.24
N VAL A 353 3.39 4.34 -12.33
CA VAL A 353 4.81 4.11 -12.60
C VAL A 353 5.60 5.39 -12.43
N CYS A 354 6.71 5.31 -11.69
CA CYS A 354 7.65 6.41 -11.54
C CYS A 354 8.93 6.12 -12.34
N LYS A 355 9.54 7.18 -12.92
CA LYS A 355 10.89 7.11 -13.49
C LYS A 355 11.89 7.13 -12.34
N ASN A 356 12.72 6.08 -12.24
CA ASN A 356 13.78 6.01 -11.24
C ASN A 356 15.03 6.69 -11.79
N LYS A 357 15.59 7.64 -11.03
CA LYS A 357 16.88 8.27 -11.36
C LYS A 357 18.09 7.36 -11.10
N GLY A 358 17.91 6.26 -10.37
CA GLY A 358 19.00 5.43 -9.87
C GLY A 358 19.67 6.04 -8.64
N VAL A 359 20.63 5.32 -8.08
CA VAL A 359 21.46 5.76 -6.93
C VAL A 359 22.94 5.84 -7.28
N LEU A 360 23.33 5.47 -8.50
CA LEU A 360 24.73 5.55 -8.96
C LEU A 360 25.38 6.92 -8.75
N PRO A 361 24.72 8.07 -8.96
CA PRO A 361 25.34 9.37 -8.70
C PRO A 361 25.69 9.63 -7.22
N LYS A 362 25.27 8.74 -6.30
CA LYS A 362 25.63 8.81 -4.88
C LYS A 362 26.76 7.86 -4.50
N VAL A 363 27.22 7.04 -5.45
CA VAL A 363 28.38 6.16 -5.26
C VAL A 363 29.64 7.00 -5.48
N SER A 364 30.64 6.80 -4.64
CA SER A 364 31.95 7.43 -4.78
C SER A 364 32.66 6.97 -6.06
N ASP A 365 33.32 7.90 -6.74
CA ASP A 365 33.99 7.66 -8.02
C ASP A 365 35.21 6.72 -7.93
N GLN A 366 35.65 6.38 -6.71
CA GLN A 366 36.84 5.58 -6.46
C GLN A 366 36.60 4.06 -6.54
N VAL A 367 35.34 3.60 -6.59
CA VAL A 367 35.02 2.16 -6.63
C VAL A 367 34.65 1.73 -8.04
N ARG A 368 35.43 0.81 -8.63
CA ARG A 368 35.12 0.21 -9.94
C ARG A 368 33.98 -0.78 -9.80
N GLN A 369 32.85 -0.49 -10.46
CA GLN A 369 31.67 -1.36 -10.47
C GLN A 369 31.64 -2.24 -11.72
N VAL A 370 31.51 -3.55 -11.54
CA VAL A 370 31.43 -4.56 -12.59
C VAL A 370 30.09 -5.28 -12.49
N TYR A 371 29.30 -5.27 -13.55
CA TYR A 371 28.01 -5.96 -13.61
C TYR A 371 28.17 -7.23 -14.44
N GLU A 372 28.11 -8.39 -13.81
CA GLU A 372 28.18 -9.69 -14.48
C GLU A 372 26.77 -10.27 -14.62
N ARG A 373 26.37 -10.51 -15.87
CA ARG A 373 25.11 -11.18 -16.18
C ARG A 373 25.30 -12.69 -16.14
N PHE A 374 24.35 -13.39 -15.54
CA PHE A 374 24.18 -14.83 -15.70
C PHE A 374 22.81 -15.13 -16.32
N ASP A 375 22.71 -16.28 -16.98
CA ASP A 375 21.47 -16.72 -17.61
C ASP A 375 20.71 -17.65 -16.67
N ALA A 376 19.39 -17.51 -16.66
CA ALA A 376 18.46 -18.38 -15.96
C ALA A 376 17.30 -18.73 -16.90
N GLU A 377 16.83 -19.98 -16.87
CA GLU A 377 15.75 -20.44 -17.75
C GLU A 377 14.38 -19.89 -17.32
N SER A 378 14.16 -19.75 -16.02
CA SER A 378 12.89 -19.31 -15.45
C SER A 378 13.10 -18.52 -14.16
N VAL A 379 12.05 -17.79 -13.72
CA VAL A 379 12.06 -17.09 -12.42
C VAL A 379 12.26 -18.07 -11.27
N ALA A 380 11.68 -19.27 -11.35
CA ALA A 380 11.77 -20.28 -10.29
C ALA A 380 13.20 -20.82 -10.11
N ASN A 381 13.92 -20.99 -11.22
CA ASN A 381 15.29 -21.54 -11.21
C ASN A 381 16.36 -20.44 -11.12
N ALA A 382 15.97 -19.16 -11.01
CA ALA A 382 16.91 -18.04 -11.07
C ALA A 382 17.89 -18.02 -9.89
N ASP A 383 17.44 -18.47 -8.71
CA ASP A 383 18.28 -18.51 -7.51
C ASP A 383 19.29 -19.67 -7.57
N ASP A 384 18.87 -20.84 -8.06
CA ASP A 384 19.76 -21.99 -8.29
C ASP A 384 20.80 -21.68 -9.36
N ALA A 385 20.38 -21.12 -10.50
CA ALA A 385 21.29 -20.72 -11.58
C ALA A 385 22.31 -19.67 -11.12
N ARG A 386 21.91 -18.76 -10.22
CA ARG A 386 22.81 -17.78 -9.61
C ARG A 386 23.84 -18.45 -8.72
N LEU A 387 23.43 -19.44 -7.94
CA LEU A 387 24.32 -20.20 -7.05
C LEU A 387 25.34 -20.96 -7.88
N ASP A 388 24.88 -21.66 -8.92
CA ASP A 388 25.73 -22.40 -9.84
C ASP A 388 26.75 -21.48 -10.52
N TYR A 389 26.30 -20.32 -11.04
CA TYR A 389 27.20 -19.33 -11.63
C TYR A 389 28.23 -18.83 -10.62
N PHE A 390 27.80 -18.51 -9.39
CA PHE A 390 28.71 -18.07 -8.34
C PHE A 390 29.77 -19.14 -8.04
N VAL A 391 29.36 -20.38 -7.79
CA VAL A 391 30.26 -21.49 -7.46
C VAL A 391 31.24 -21.80 -8.60
N GLN A 392 30.77 -21.76 -9.84
CA GLN A 392 31.59 -22.16 -11.00
C GLN A 392 32.48 -21.03 -11.54
N LYS A 393 32.04 -19.78 -11.49
CA LYS A 393 32.69 -18.65 -12.19
C LYS A 393 33.26 -17.57 -11.26
N VAL A 394 32.64 -17.35 -10.09
CA VAL A 394 33.01 -16.25 -9.20
C VAL A 394 33.87 -16.76 -8.05
N PHE A 395 33.42 -17.80 -7.34
CA PHE A 395 34.09 -18.37 -6.16
C PHE A 395 35.56 -18.78 -6.41
N PRO A 396 35.93 -19.42 -7.53
CA PRO A 396 37.34 -19.76 -7.79
C PRO A 396 38.24 -18.52 -7.84
N LYS A 397 37.75 -17.41 -8.43
CA LYS A 397 38.49 -16.13 -8.50
C LYS A 397 38.72 -15.49 -7.13
N ILE A 398 37.86 -15.81 -6.14
CA ILE A 398 37.96 -15.30 -4.77
C ILE A 398 38.88 -16.19 -3.95
N LYS A 399 38.73 -17.51 -4.08
CA LYS A 399 39.45 -18.52 -3.29
C LYS A 399 40.96 -18.39 -3.42
N ASP A 400 41.44 -18.04 -4.61
CA ASP A 400 42.88 -17.94 -4.91
C ASP A 400 43.47 -16.54 -4.61
N SER A 401 42.73 -15.67 -3.89
CA SER A 401 43.11 -14.27 -3.63
C SER A 401 43.79 -14.10 -2.26
N ASP A 402 45.12 -14.12 -2.20
CA ASP A 402 45.94 -14.04 -0.96
C ASP A 402 46.03 -12.66 -0.27
N GLN A 403 45.17 -11.69 -0.61
CA GLN A 403 45.21 -10.34 -0.02
C GLN A 403 44.34 -10.25 1.25
N ILE A 404 44.98 -10.41 2.41
CA ILE A 404 44.31 -10.52 3.73
C ILE A 404 44.19 -9.16 4.47
N ARG A 405 44.64 -8.04 3.89
CA ARG A 405 44.51 -6.72 4.55
C ARG A 405 43.52 -5.80 3.82
N GLY A 406 42.38 -5.54 4.46
CA GLY A 406 41.34 -4.60 4.00
C GLY A 406 40.29 -5.24 3.08
N ILE A 407 39.09 -4.67 3.06
CA ILE A 407 38.01 -5.08 2.14
C ILE A 407 38.17 -4.32 0.82
N HIS A 408 38.89 -4.90 -0.14
CA HIS A 408 39.08 -4.32 -1.49
C HIS A 408 38.08 -4.84 -2.54
N LYS A 409 37.39 -5.95 -2.26
CA LYS A 409 36.46 -6.60 -3.19
C LYS A 409 35.12 -6.82 -2.51
N LEU A 410 34.07 -6.20 -3.04
CA LEU A 410 32.68 -6.44 -2.68
C LEU A 410 32.01 -7.26 -3.78
N ILE A 411 31.30 -8.30 -3.39
CA ILE A 411 30.49 -9.10 -4.31
C ILE A 411 29.04 -9.03 -3.85
N LEU A 412 28.23 -8.36 -4.64
CA LEU A 412 26.78 -8.34 -4.49
C LEU A 412 26.21 -9.55 -5.23
N TYR A 413 26.00 -10.63 -4.47
CA TYR A 413 25.37 -11.85 -4.96
C TYR A 413 24.00 -11.55 -5.59
N SER A 414 23.22 -10.65 -4.98
CA SER A 414 22.07 -10.01 -5.59
C SER A 414 22.10 -8.53 -5.28
N LEU A 415 21.55 -7.72 -6.20
CA LEU A 415 21.23 -6.34 -5.89
C LEU A 415 20.25 -6.26 -4.70
N PRO A 416 20.39 -5.25 -3.83
CA PRO A 416 19.46 -5.05 -2.73
C PRO A 416 18.08 -4.63 -3.27
N GLU A 417 17.02 -5.02 -2.57
CA GLU A 417 15.65 -4.62 -2.92
C GLU A 417 15.43 -3.12 -2.73
N ARG A 418 15.98 -2.59 -1.63
CA ARG A 418 16.07 -1.16 -1.37
C ARG A 418 17.36 -0.61 -1.96
N LYS A 419 17.21 0.25 -2.96
CA LYS A 419 18.32 0.93 -3.66
C LYS A 419 19.21 1.76 -2.73
N GLU A 420 18.70 2.22 -1.58
CA GLU A 420 19.48 3.00 -0.63
C GLU A 420 20.68 2.19 -0.12
N PHE A 421 20.53 0.88 0.12
CA PHE A 421 21.64 0.05 0.57
C PHE A 421 22.75 -0.11 -0.47
N TYR A 422 22.44 0.02 -1.77
CA TYR A 422 23.44 -0.17 -2.81
C TYR A 422 24.60 0.83 -2.66
N HIS A 423 24.30 2.13 -2.69
CA HIS A 423 25.35 3.15 -2.58
C HIS A 423 25.98 3.20 -1.18
N GLU A 424 25.21 2.91 -0.12
CA GLU A 424 25.73 2.87 1.25
C GLU A 424 26.80 1.79 1.41
N VAL A 425 26.50 0.55 0.98
CA VAL A 425 27.44 -0.58 1.06
C VAL A 425 28.64 -0.36 0.14
N VAL A 426 28.44 0.16 -1.07
CA VAL A 426 29.56 0.42 -1.99
C VAL A 426 30.47 1.53 -1.45
N ASN A 427 29.91 2.58 -0.84
CA ASN A 427 30.70 3.67 -0.27
C ASN A 427 31.49 3.29 1.00
N MET A 428 31.15 2.17 1.65
CA MET A 428 31.98 1.63 2.74
C MET A 428 33.36 1.16 2.24
N LEU A 429 33.54 0.97 0.93
CA LEU A 429 34.82 0.58 0.32
C LEU A 429 35.75 1.78 0.06
N ASN A 430 35.33 3.01 0.33
CA ASN A 430 36.06 4.25 -0.01
C ASN A 430 37.44 4.40 0.64
N GLU A 431 37.77 3.58 1.63
CA GLU A 431 39.07 3.64 2.31
C GLU A 431 40.16 2.81 1.59
N ALA A 432 39.79 2.09 0.52
CA ALA A 432 40.66 1.16 -0.19
C ALA A 432 41.02 1.68 -1.60
N ASN A 433 42.31 1.87 -1.86
CA ASN A 433 42.83 2.01 -3.24
C ASN A 433 42.47 0.74 -4.04
N ASP A 434 42.02 0.91 -5.29
CA ASP A 434 41.59 -0.16 -6.22
C ASP A 434 40.38 -1.00 -5.76
N ALA A 435 39.46 -0.42 -5.00
CA ALA A 435 38.23 -1.09 -4.60
C ALA A 435 37.37 -1.49 -5.81
N THR A 436 36.87 -2.74 -5.81
CA THR A 436 35.98 -3.26 -6.85
C THR A 436 34.67 -3.77 -6.24
N CYS A 437 33.55 -3.47 -6.90
CA CYS A 437 32.23 -4.01 -6.58
C CYS A 437 31.72 -4.82 -7.77
N THR A 438 31.59 -6.13 -7.61
CA THR A 438 31.02 -7.02 -8.62
C THR A 438 29.56 -7.33 -8.28
N VAL A 439 28.66 -7.15 -9.24
CA VAL A 439 27.23 -7.34 -9.09
C VAL A 439 26.77 -8.45 -10.01
N LEU A 440 26.17 -9.49 -9.45
CA LEU A 440 25.55 -10.55 -10.24
C LEU A 440 24.07 -10.22 -10.50
N PHE A 441 23.63 -10.39 -11.74
CA PHE A 441 22.22 -10.19 -12.08
C PHE A 441 21.77 -11.08 -13.26
N SER A 442 20.47 -11.39 -13.30
CA SER A 442 19.81 -12.09 -14.42
C SER A 442 18.79 -11.21 -15.12
N GLN A 443 18.17 -11.70 -16.20
CA GLN A 443 17.03 -11.03 -16.83
C GLN A 443 15.83 -10.82 -15.87
N PHE A 444 15.73 -11.61 -14.80
CA PHE A 444 14.63 -11.56 -13.84
C PHE A 444 14.84 -10.51 -12.71
N ASP A 445 16.06 -10.00 -12.55
CA ASP A 445 16.41 -8.97 -11.56
C ASP A 445 16.06 -7.53 -11.99
N LEU A 446 15.22 -7.42 -13.02
CA LEU A 446 14.86 -6.20 -13.74
C LEU A 446 14.45 -5.02 -12.85
N LEU A 447 13.68 -5.29 -11.80
CA LEU A 447 13.22 -4.28 -10.86
C LEU A 447 14.37 -3.74 -10.03
N ARG A 448 15.18 -4.63 -9.43
CA ARG A 448 16.35 -4.29 -8.61
C ARG A 448 17.39 -3.50 -9.42
N VAL A 449 17.67 -3.95 -10.64
CA VAL A 449 18.54 -3.25 -11.60
C VAL A 449 17.99 -1.86 -11.91
N LYS A 450 16.70 -1.73 -12.24
CA LYS A 450 16.05 -0.43 -12.50
C LYS A 450 16.15 0.52 -11.30
N TYR A 451 16.05 0.01 -10.07
CA TYR A 451 16.11 0.85 -8.88
C TYR A 451 17.51 1.38 -8.61
N CYS A 452 18.54 0.54 -8.79
CA CYS A 452 19.93 0.91 -8.54
C CYS A 452 20.51 1.78 -9.65
N LEU A 453 20.36 1.35 -10.91
CA LEU A 453 20.91 2.02 -12.09
C LEU A 453 20.05 3.17 -12.61
N GLY A 454 18.76 3.15 -12.30
CA GLY A 454 17.78 4.06 -12.91
C GLY A 454 17.18 3.52 -14.21
N SER A 455 16.09 4.15 -14.65
CA SER A 455 15.30 3.69 -15.79
C SER A 455 16.06 3.69 -17.12
N PHE A 456 17.02 4.60 -17.30
CA PHE A 456 17.76 4.76 -18.54
C PHE A 456 18.99 3.85 -18.60
N LEU A 457 19.85 3.89 -17.57
CA LEU A 457 21.06 3.06 -17.53
C LEU A 457 20.76 1.56 -17.47
N ARG A 458 19.57 1.16 -16.97
CA ARG A 458 19.12 -0.23 -17.07
C ARG A 458 19.18 -0.75 -18.50
N ILE A 459 18.85 0.07 -19.51
CA ILE A 459 18.84 -0.37 -20.91
C ILE A 459 20.26 -0.75 -21.35
N LEU A 460 21.29 -0.09 -20.83
CA LEU A 460 22.69 -0.39 -21.17
C LEU A 460 23.17 -1.70 -20.54
N VAL A 461 22.68 -2.04 -19.34
CA VAL A 461 23.12 -3.23 -18.59
C VAL A 461 22.26 -4.45 -18.91
N MET A 462 20.97 -4.26 -19.20
CA MET A 462 20.06 -5.33 -19.61
C MET A 462 19.97 -5.48 -21.14
N GLY A 463 20.49 -4.52 -21.90
CA GLY A 463 20.54 -4.51 -23.35
C GLY A 463 21.78 -5.22 -23.86
N GLY A 464 21.66 -6.55 -23.92
CA GLY A 464 22.53 -7.52 -24.56
C GLY A 464 21.69 -8.76 -24.84
#